data_AF-A0A936S361-F1
#
_entry.id   AF-A0A936S361-F1
#
_cell.length_a   1.000
_cell.length_b   1.000
_cell.length_c   1.000
_cell.angle_alpha   90.00
_cell.angle_beta   90.00
_cell.angle_gamma   90.00
#
_symmetry.space_group_name_H-M   'P 1'
#
loop_
_entity.id
_entity.type
_entity.pdbx_description
1 polymer ?
#
loop_
_entity_poly.entity_id
_entity_poly.type
_entity_poly.pdbx_seq_one_letter_code
_entity_poly.pdbx_strand_id
1 'polypeptide(L)' 'MKLIGMLDSPSVRHVAIWLQALGPRFENEPVPAFRGCAAFERISPVVRAVGLALEAELARRPPAR' A
#
# COMPACT_ATOMS: atom_id res chain seq x y z
N MET A 1 7.45 -2.17 0.23
CA MET A 1 6.19 -1.40 0.27
C MET A 1 5.14 -2.17 -0.52
N LYS A 2 3.86 -2.09 -0.12
CA LYS A 2 2.77 -2.69 -0.90
C LYS A 2 1.86 -1.62 -1.49
N LEU A 3 1.61 -1.71 -2.80
CA LEU A 3 0.62 -0.91 -3.52
C LEU A 3 -0.69 -1.70 -3.55
N ILE A 4 -1.65 -1.27 -2.74
CA ILE A 4 -2.95 -1.94 -2.61
C ILE A 4 -3.93 -1.29 -3.58
N GLY A 5 -4.45 -2.10 -4.50
CA GLY A 5 -5.47 -1.67 -5.44
C GLY A 5 -5.31 -2.28 -6.82
N MET A 6 -6.40 -2.27 -7.57
CA MET A 6 -6.46 -2.80 -8.93
C MET A 6 -5.79 -1.83 -9.92
N LEU A 7 -4.92 -2.33 -10.80
CA LEU A 7 -4.23 -1.53 -11.84
C LEU A 7 -5.16 -1.06 -12.99
N ASP A 8 -6.39 -1.54 -13.03
CA ASP A 8 -7.45 -1.02 -13.90
C ASP A 8 -7.94 0.37 -13.43
N SER A 9 -7.78 0.70 -12.15
CA SER A 9 -8.05 2.01 -11.58
C SER A 9 -7.02 3.04 -12.08
N PRO A 10 -7.47 4.16 -12.68
CA PRO A 10 -6.57 5.23 -13.13
C PRO A 10 -5.67 5.76 -12.00
N SER A 11 -6.19 5.86 -10.78
CA SER A 11 -5.44 6.39 -9.64
C SER A 11 -4.35 5.42 -9.17
N VAL A 12 -4.65 4.13 -9.09
CA VAL A 12 -3.66 3.10 -8.69
C VAL A 12 -2.57 2.99 -9.76
N ARG A 13 -2.95 3.00 -11.04
CA ARG A 13 -2.00 2.97 -12.15
C ARG A 13 -1.05 4.16 -12.12
N HIS A 14 -1.56 5.35 -11.83
CA HIS A 14 -0.73 6.55 -11.74
C HIS A 14 0.32 6.41 -10.63
N VAL A 15 -0.07 5.93 -9.43
CA VAL A 15 0.88 5.69 -8.33
C VAL A 15 1.89 4.61 -8.67
N ALA A 16 1.48 3.53 -9.34
CA ALA A 16 2.41 2.50 -9.80
C ALA A 16 3.50 3.07 -10.72
N ILE A 17 3.13 3.95 -11.66
CA ILE A 17 4.08 4.62 -12.58
C ILE A 17 5.05 5.50 -11.78
N TRP A 18 4.56 6.29 -10.82
CA TRP A 18 5.42 7.11 -9.96
C TRP A 18 6.40 6.27 -9.13
N LEU A 19 5.94 5.17 -8.54
CA LEU A 19 6.78 4.28 -7.76
C LEU A 19 7.85 3.60 -8.64
N GLN A 20 7.53 3.24 -9.88
CA GLN A 20 8.53 2.74 -10.83
C GLN A 20 9.55 3.82 -11.19
N ALA A 21 9.10 5.07 -11.43
CA ALA A 21 9.97 6.17 -11.80
C ALA A 21 10.91 6.61 -10.67
N LEU A 22 10.43 6.57 -9.42
CA LEU A 22 11.20 6.99 -8.24
C LEU A 22 12.20 5.92 -7.75
N GLY A 23 12.10 4.69 -8.25
CA GLY A 23 12.97 3.57 -7.88
C GLY A 23 12.69 2.77 -6.60
N PRO A 24 11.72 3.06 -5.70
CA PRO A 24 11.42 2.17 -4.59
C PRO A 24 10.84 0.84 -5.07
N ARG A 25 11.30 -0.27 -4.49
CA ARG A 25 10.70 -1.59 -4.72
C ARG A 25 9.34 -1.67 -4.02
N PHE A 26 8.32 -2.05 -4.78
CA PHE A 26 6.99 -2.32 -4.27
C PHE A 26 6.40 -3.59 -4.87
N GLU A 27 5.48 -4.19 -4.14
CA GLU A 27 4.65 -5.31 -4.60
C GLU A 27 3.22 -4.78 -4.80
N ASN A 28 2.58 -5.12 -5.93
CA ASN A 28 1.17 -4.79 -6.14
C ASN A 28 0.30 -5.91 -5.58
N GLU A 29 -0.59 -5.54 -4.66
CA GLU A 29 -1.62 -6.43 -4.12
C GLU A 29 -2.96 -6.00 -4.72
N PRO A 30 -3.50 -6.74 -5.72
CA PRO A 30 -4.73 -6.37 -6.39
C PRO A 30 -5.93 -6.65 -5.46
N VAL A 31 -6.36 -5.61 -4.75
CA VAL A 31 -7.56 -5.64 -3.90
C VAL A 31 -8.63 -4.76 -4.53
N PRO A 32 -9.86 -5.25 -4.73
CA PRO A 32 -10.97 -4.44 -5.21
C PRO A 32 -11.26 -3.27 -4.26
N ALA A 33 -11.07 -2.05 -4.74
CA ALA A 33 -11.36 -0.84 -3.98
C ALA A 33 -12.81 -0.40 -4.18
N PHE A 34 -13.77 -1.16 -3.65
CA PHE A 34 -15.18 -0.74 -3.57
C PHE A 34 -15.52 -0.33 -2.14
N ARG A 35 -16.42 0.66 -1.98
CA ARG A 35 -16.95 1.05 -0.66
C ARG A 35 -17.56 -0.19 0.02
N GLY A 36 -17.09 -0.54 1.20
CA GLY A 36 -17.57 -1.70 1.98
C GLY A 36 -16.76 -2.99 1.81
N CYS A 37 -15.65 -2.97 1.06
CA CYS A 37 -14.73 -4.12 1.07
C CYS A 37 -13.96 -4.15 2.40
N ALA A 38 -14.31 -5.10 3.28
CA ALA A 38 -13.69 -5.27 4.60
C ALA A 38 -12.16 -5.41 4.56
N ALA A 39 -11.61 -5.93 3.45
CA ALA A 39 -10.18 -6.02 3.23
C ALA A 39 -9.51 -4.64 3.08
N PHE A 40 -10.18 -3.69 2.43
CA PHE A 40 -9.65 -2.35 2.17
C PHE A 40 -9.82 -1.40 3.37
N GLU A 41 -10.89 -1.57 4.15
CA GLU A 41 -11.13 -0.80 5.39
C GLU A 41 -10.04 -1.02 6.44
N ARG A 42 -9.46 -2.22 6.48
CA ARG A 42 -8.31 -2.53 7.36
C ARG A 42 -7.03 -1.79 6.96
N ILE A 43 -6.95 -1.29 5.73
CA ILE A 43 -5.72 -0.74 5.14
C ILE A 43 -5.73 0.79 5.19
N SER A 44 -6.87 1.42 4.88
CA SER A 44 -7.02 2.88 5.00
C SER A 44 -8.42 3.24 5.54
N PRO A 45 -8.52 3.94 6.69
CA PRO A 45 -9.79 4.45 7.20
C PRO A 45 -10.35 5.59 6.35
N VAL A 46 -9.51 6.23 5.52
CA VAL A 46 -9.95 7.21 4.52
C VAL A 46 -10.19 6.47 3.21
N VAL A 47 -11.46 6.25 2.89
CA VAL A 47 -11.89 5.61 1.65
C VAL A 47 -11.65 6.54 0.47
N ARG A 48 -10.42 6.53 -0.05
CA ARG A 48 -10.05 6.89 -1.43
C ARG A 48 -9.24 5.72 -1.98
N ALA A 49 -9.45 5.38 -3.23
CA ALA A 49 -9.05 4.12 -3.89
C ALA A 49 -7.53 3.86 -4.05
N VAL A 50 -6.70 4.32 -3.11
CA VAL A 50 -5.24 4.17 -3.11
C VAL A 50 -4.78 3.86 -1.68
N GLY A 51 -4.16 2.69 -1.47
CA GLY A 51 -3.53 2.31 -0.21
C GLY A 51 -2.03 2.02 -0.38
N LEU A 52 -1.20 2.61 0.48
CA LEU A 52 0.24 2.33 0.59
C LEU A 52 0.52 1.79 1.98
N ALA A 53 1.01 0.56 2.09
CA ALA A 53 1.37 -0.06 3.36
C ALA A 53 2.90 -0.19 3.50
N LEU A 54 3.40 0.21 4.67
CA LEU A 54 4.79 0.06 5.09
C LEU A 54 4.85 -0.90 6.28
N GLU A 55 5.48 -2.06 6.09
CA GLU A 55 5.80 -2.98 7.19
C GLU A 55 7.08 -2.48 7.88
N ALA A 56 6.97 -2.04 9.13
CA ALA A 56 8.10 -1.62 9.93
C ALA A 56 8.41 -2.68 10.99
N GLU A 57 9.41 -3.53 10.73
CA GLU A 57 9.99 -4.36 11.77
C GLU A 57 10.98 -3.50 12.57
N LEU A 58 10.49 -2.87 13.64
CA LEU A 58 11.36 -2.19 14.60
C LEU A 58 12.26 -3.25 15.23
N ALA A 59 13.51 -3.32 14.77
CA ALA A 59 14.56 -4.08 15.42
C ALA A 59 14.58 -3.65 16.89
N ARG A 60 14.09 -4.52 17.77
CA ARG A 60 14.22 -4.36 19.22
C ARG A 60 15.72 -4.40 19.50
N ARG A 61 16.37 -3.24 19.53
CA ARG A 61 17.74 -3.10 20.03
C ARG A 61 17.69 -3.61 21.47
N PRO A 62 18.38 -4.71 21.82
CA PRO A 62 18.39 -5.17 23.20
C PRO A 62 18.97 -4.04 24.06
N PRO A 63 18.44 -3.81 25.28
CA PRO A 63 18.99 -2.80 26.18
C PRO A 63 20.48 -3.11 26.37
N ALA A 64 21.31 -2.09 26.17
CA ALA A 64 22.73 -2.18 26.46
C ALA A 64 22.87 -2.60 27.94
N ARG A 65 23.60 -3.69 28.14
CA ARG A 65 23.85 -4.31 29.45
C ARG A 65 24.66 -3.37 30.35
#